data_AF-A0A0D3JUG6-F1
#
_entry.id   AF-A0A0D3JUG6-F1
#
_cell.length_a   1.000
_cell.length_b   1.000
_cell.length_c   1.000
_cell.angle_alpha   90.00
_cell.angle_beta   90.00
_cell.angle_gamma   90.00
#
_symmetry.space_group_name_H-M   'P 1'
#
loop_
_entity.id
_entity.type
_entity.pdbx_description
1 polymer ?
#
loop_
_entity_poly.entity_id
_entity_poly.type
_entity_poly.pdbx_seq_one_letter_code
_entity_poly.pdbx_strand_id
1 'polypeptide(L)'
;MAKSRGHPKLLSASDGGKMNAAERKRLSRYSRGDGNSSKGVTKPGLKRSIKRGEAKIGAAERKAAQAEVLQPSEAGFLEAEGPLERTCRVRQSQLAAMVDEQTAAKAYEVQLPDLGPYRVAFTANGRRLLLGGRKGHVAVARWEGGFHVLSELQLRETVRDLTFLRDHTMFAVAQHKNLYIYDASGTELHCLRSHRPDVQRLAYLNLWTAPVPSPLGENVSDIRTRLGECDCMRASPYNAVVHLGHTNGTVTLWTPNMHEPVWDVRTYRPLHSYRTPRPVTSMDVSDRGLLAAACGAAVQVFKDGLAARASAPHRLPGREATLVRFCPYEDVLGVGHSRGYSSVLVPGAGEPNFDAFEANPFETRTQRREAEVDRNQGERQREIQAANAARIADIKANRRAKRKTRGRSKASRRAAKKEGNIIDEKRQRRKAQLEAQEQAKSKKRTNRASGGAGAPPKPYDPLDRFVAPPAPAPG
;
A
#
# COMPACT_ATOMS: atom_id res chain seq x y z
N MET A 1 -23.22 4.82 -25.51
CA MET A 1 -24.13 4.31 -24.46
C MET A 1 -24.26 2.80 -24.59
N ALA A 2 -23.46 2.03 -23.86
CA ALA A 2 -23.64 0.59 -23.75
C ALA A 2 -24.56 0.32 -22.54
N LYS A 3 -25.76 -0.20 -22.77
CA LYS A 3 -26.67 -0.66 -21.72
C LYS A 3 -25.98 -1.78 -20.95
N SER A 4 -25.45 -1.49 -19.76
CA SER A 4 -24.96 -2.51 -18.84
C SER A 4 -26.13 -3.42 -18.49
N ARG A 5 -26.08 -4.68 -18.94
CA ARG A 5 -27.03 -5.72 -18.53
C ARG A 5 -27.00 -5.79 -17.00
N GLY A 6 -28.16 -5.60 -16.37
CA GLY A 6 -28.30 -5.61 -14.91
C GLY A 6 -27.86 -6.95 -14.34
N HIS A 7 -26.65 -6.99 -13.81
CA HIS A 7 -26.19 -8.08 -12.97
C HIS A 7 -26.92 -7.99 -11.61
N PRO A 8 -27.26 -9.13 -10.97
CA PRO A 8 -28.00 -9.10 -9.72
C PRO A 8 -27.14 -8.45 -8.64
N LYS A 9 -27.45 -7.19 -8.31
CA LYS A 9 -26.91 -6.54 -7.11
C LYS A 9 -27.19 -7.42 -5.90
N LEU A 10 -26.30 -7.37 -4.90
CA LEU A 10 -26.35 -8.02 -3.58
C LEU A 10 -27.62 -7.72 -2.73
N LEU A 11 -28.69 -7.24 -3.34
CA LEU A 11 -30.01 -7.10 -2.73
C LEU A 11 -30.70 -8.47 -2.69
N SER A 12 -30.07 -9.49 -2.09
CA SER A 12 -30.74 -10.76 -1.86
C SER A 12 -31.72 -10.61 -0.69
N ALA A 13 -32.97 -10.35 -1.06
CA ALA A 13 -34.15 -11.06 -0.57
C ALA A 13 -34.10 -11.56 0.89
N SER A 14 -34.83 -10.91 1.78
CA SER A 14 -35.54 -11.64 2.86
C SER A 14 -36.71 -10.89 3.48
N ASP A 15 -36.80 -9.56 3.44
CA ASP A 15 -37.88 -8.86 4.14
C ASP A 15 -38.53 -7.78 3.26
N GLY A 16 -39.86 -7.85 3.13
CA GLY A 16 -40.72 -7.02 2.29
C GLY A 16 -40.83 -5.55 2.72
N GLY A 17 -39.84 -5.01 3.43
CA GLY A 17 -39.76 -3.60 3.78
C GLY A 17 -39.16 -2.79 2.64
N LYS A 18 -39.85 -1.74 2.18
CA LYS A 18 -39.25 -0.75 1.29
C LYS A 18 -38.13 -0.04 2.07
N MET A 19 -36.88 -0.42 1.82
CA MET A 19 -35.72 0.27 2.41
C MET A 19 -35.71 1.75 2.03
N ASN A 20 -35.46 2.62 3.01
CA ASN A 20 -35.32 4.05 2.80
C ASN A 20 -34.07 4.38 1.98
N ALA A 21 -34.05 5.53 1.30
CA ALA A 21 -32.92 5.94 0.47
C ALA A 21 -31.60 6.03 1.28
N ALA A 22 -31.69 6.50 2.53
CA ALA A 22 -30.56 6.55 3.45
C ALA A 22 -30.01 5.15 3.79
N GLU A 23 -30.89 4.18 4.07
CA GLU A 23 -30.49 2.79 4.36
C GLU A 23 -29.82 2.12 3.16
N ARG A 24 -30.30 2.40 1.94
CA ARG A 24 -29.66 1.93 0.71
C ARG A 24 -28.26 2.50 0.54
N LYS A 25 -28.06 3.79 0.84
CA LYS A 25 -26.75 4.45 0.80
C LYS A 25 -25.79 3.84 1.84
N ARG A 26 -26.28 3.57 3.06
CA ARG A 26 -25.52 2.87 4.11
C ARG A 26 -25.10 1.48 3.64
N LEU A 27 -26.06 0.68 3.17
CA LEU A 27 -25.80 -0.69 2.71
C LEU A 27 -24.82 -0.74 1.53
N SER A 28 -24.88 0.24 0.61
CA SER A 28 -23.94 0.29 -0.52
C SER A 28 -22.49 0.51 -0.10
N ARG A 29 -22.21 1.17 1.04
CA ARG A 29 -20.84 1.40 1.53
C ARG A 29 -20.17 0.11 1.99
N TYR A 30 -20.93 -0.81 2.58
CA TYR A 30 -20.41 -2.10 3.07
C TYR A 30 -20.39 -3.18 2.00
N SER A 31 -20.95 -2.91 0.82
CA SER A 31 -20.95 -3.85 -0.30
C SER A 31 -19.53 -4.03 -0.85
N ARG A 32 -19.05 -5.27 -0.91
CA ARG A 32 -17.67 -5.60 -1.35
C ARG A 32 -17.55 -6.02 -2.82
N GLY A 33 -18.47 -5.55 -3.66
CA GLY A 33 -18.46 -5.78 -5.11
C GLY A 33 -19.62 -6.65 -5.59
N ASP A 34 -19.52 -7.15 -6.81
CA ASP A 34 -20.58 -7.96 -7.41
C ASP A 34 -20.55 -9.39 -6.84
N GLY A 35 -21.60 -9.76 -6.09
CA GLY A 35 -21.73 -11.08 -5.47
C GLY A 35 -21.74 -12.25 -6.47
N ASN A 36 -21.45 -13.47 -6.00
CA ASN A 36 -21.36 -14.63 -6.88
C ASN A 36 -22.75 -15.09 -7.35
N SER A 37 -22.95 -15.08 -8.66
CA SER A 37 -24.18 -15.61 -9.25
C SER A 37 -24.24 -17.13 -9.14
N SER A 38 -25.35 -17.64 -8.61
CA SER A 38 -25.68 -19.08 -8.64
C SER A 38 -26.36 -19.51 -9.95
N LYS A 39 -26.65 -18.57 -10.87
CA LYS A 39 -27.25 -18.84 -12.18
C LYS A 39 -26.16 -19.34 -13.14
N GLY A 40 -26.25 -20.60 -13.56
CA GLY A 40 -25.26 -21.27 -14.40
C GLY A 40 -24.48 -22.40 -13.72
N VAL A 41 -24.64 -22.58 -12.40
CA VAL A 41 -23.96 -23.65 -11.66
C VAL A 41 -24.77 -24.95 -11.76
N THR A 42 -24.21 -25.94 -12.47
CA THR A 42 -24.83 -27.26 -12.69
C THR A 42 -24.76 -28.16 -11.47
N LYS A 43 -23.65 -28.14 -10.71
CA LYS A 43 -23.45 -28.98 -9.52
C LYS A 43 -24.30 -28.50 -8.33
N PRO A 44 -25.24 -29.32 -7.80
CA PRO A 44 -26.13 -28.89 -6.73
C PRO A 44 -25.41 -28.50 -5.43
N GLY A 45 -24.34 -29.22 -5.06
CA GLY A 45 -23.55 -28.92 -3.85
C GLY A 45 -22.86 -27.57 -3.90
N LEU A 46 -22.22 -27.24 -5.03
CA LEU A 46 -21.59 -25.93 -5.25
C LEU A 46 -22.62 -24.81 -5.26
N LYS A 47 -23.78 -25.04 -5.90
CA LYS A 47 -24.90 -24.09 -5.93
C LYS A 47 -25.40 -23.77 -4.52
N ARG A 48 -25.57 -24.78 -3.66
CA ARG A 48 -25.94 -24.58 -2.25
C ARG A 48 -24.86 -23.84 -1.47
N SER A 49 -23.59 -24.18 -1.67
CA SER A 49 -22.46 -23.51 -1.01
C SER A 49 -22.37 -22.03 -1.37
N ILE A 50 -22.51 -21.68 -2.65
CA ILE A 50 -22.52 -20.29 -3.12
C ILE A 50 -23.69 -19.55 -2.49
N LYS A 51 -24.92 -20.09 -2.58
CA LYS A 51 -26.10 -19.46 -1.95
C LYS A 51 -25.93 -19.23 -0.45
N ARG A 52 -25.36 -20.21 0.27
CA ARG A 52 -25.08 -20.07 1.71
C ARG A 52 -23.99 -19.03 1.99
N GLY A 53 -22.97 -18.96 1.15
CA GLY A 53 -21.92 -17.94 1.23
C GLY A 53 -22.48 -16.54 1.02
N GLU A 54 -23.23 -16.33 -0.06
CA GLU A 54 -23.87 -15.05 -0.37
C GLU A 54 -24.87 -14.62 0.71
N ALA A 55 -25.66 -15.54 1.25
CA ALA A 55 -26.57 -15.23 2.37
C ALA A 55 -25.81 -14.78 3.63
N LYS A 56 -24.66 -15.40 3.94
CA LYS A 56 -23.80 -14.97 5.05
C LYS A 56 -23.17 -13.61 4.80
N ILE A 57 -22.70 -13.36 3.58
CA ILE A 57 -22.12 -12.06 3.19
C ILE A 57 -23.19 -10.98 3.32
N GLY A 58 -24.38 -11.17 2.73
CA GLY A 58 -25.47 -10.20 2.83
C GLY A 58 -25.94 -9.96 4.27
N ALA A 59 -25.97 -10.99 5.12
CA ALA A 59 -26.27 -10.83 6.54
C ALA A 59 -25.17 -10.02 7.28
N ALA A 60 -23.89 -10.27 6.96
CA ALA A 60 -22.78 -9.52 7.52
C ALA A 60 -22.78 -8.04 7.09
N GLU A 61 -23.07 -7.76 5.82
CA GLU A 61 -23.19 -6.40 5.27
C GLU A 61 -24.31 -5.63 5.98
N ARG A 62 -25.49 -6.25 6.17
CA ARG A 62 -26.59 -5.64 6.92
C ARG A 62 -26.22 -5.37 8.36
N LYS A 63 -25.60 -6.34 9.04
CA LYS A 63 -25.19 -6.20 10.43
C LYS A 63 -24.16 -5.08 10.60
N ALA A 64 -23.21 -4.96 9.67
CA ALA A 64 -22.25 -3.86 9.64
C ALA A 64 -22.95 -2.50 9.41
N ALA A 65 -23.89 -2.43 8.47
CA ALA A 65 -24.66 -1.21 8.20
C ALA A 65 -25.55 -0.80 9.38
N GLN A 66 -26.10 -1.75 10.13
CA GLN A 66 -26.85 -1.50 11.36
C GLN A 66 -25.94 -1.03 12.49
N ALA A 67 -24.72 -1.57 12.59
CA ALA A 67 -23.74 -1.16 13.59
C ALA A 67 -23.30 0.31 13.43
N GLU A 68 -23.44 0.91 12.24
CA GLU A 68 -23.16 2.34 12.03
C GLU A 68 -24.05 3.25 12.89
N VAL A 69 -25.24 2.79 13.30
CA VAL A 69 -26.11 3.55 14.21
C VAL A 69 -25.49 3.71 15.61
N LEU A 70 -24.53 2.86 15.97
CA LEU A 70 -23.82 2.91 17.26
C LEU A 70 -22.62 3.87 17.25
N GLN A 71 -22.40 4.61 16.16
CA GLN A 71 -21.32 5.59 16.11
C GLN A 71 -21.56 6.72 17.13
N PRO A 72 -20.58 7.01 18.01
CA PRO A 72 -20.77 7.95 19.11
C PRO A 72 -20.75 9.42 18.67
N SER A 73 -20.06 9.75 17.58
CA SER A 73 -19.79 11.14 17.20
C SER A 73 -20.27 11.44 15.79
N GLU A 74 -20.80 12.64 15.62
CA GLU A 74 -21.16 13.19 14.30
C GLU A 74 -19.98 13.93 13.69
N ALA A 75 -19.97 14.03 12.36
CA ALA A 75 -18.91 14.75 11.66
C ALA A 75 -19.18 16.25 11.67
N GLY A 76 -18.11 17.03 11.84
CA GLY A 76 -18.16 18.47 11.69
C GLY A 76 -18.62 18.89 10.29
N PHE A 77 -19.20 20.07 10.19
CA PHE A 77 -19.55 20.69 8.92
C PHE A 77 -19.55 22.21 9.05
N LEU A 78 -19.43 22.89 7.91
CA LEU A 78 -19.62 24.32 7.78
C LEU A 78 -20.60 24.57 6.63
N GLU A 79 -21.75 25.15 6.96
CA GLU A 79 -22.81 25.48 6.02
C GLU A 79 -23.15 26.97 6.14
N ALA A 80 -23.57 27.58 5.04
CA ALA A 80 -24.03 28.97 5.04
C ALA A 80 -25.51 28.99 5.40
N GLU A 81 -25.91 29.81 6.37
CA GLU A 81 -27.31 29.89 6.83
C GLU A 81 -28.19 30.61 5.80
N GLY A 82 -27.65 31.65 5.15
CA GLY A 82 -28.34 32.47 4.16
C GLY A 82 -27.75 32.39 2.74
N PRO A 83 -28.53 32.75 1.71
CA PRO A 83 -28.07 32.73 0.30
C PRO A 83 -27.00 33.78 -0.01
N LEU A 84 -26.88 34.85 0.79
CA LEU A 84 -25.81 35.84 0.64
C LEU A 84 -24.50 35.40 1.31
N GLU A 85 -24.58 34.54 2.31
CA GLU A 85 -23.42 34.07 3.06
C GLU A 85 -22.68 33.02 2.24
N ARG A 86 -21.35 33.13 2.24
CA ARG A 86 -20.49 32.19 1.55
C ARG A 86 -19.48 31.65 2.54
N THR A 87 -19.42 30.33 2.65
CA THR A 87 -18.43 29.61 3.47
C THR A 87 -17.00 30.11 3.18
N CYS A 88 -16.71 30.41 1.92
CA CYS A 88 -15.39 30.88 1.49
C CYS A 88 -14.97 32.27 1.99
N ARG A 89 -15.84 33.00 2.69
CA ARG A 89 -15.51 34.31 3.29
C ARG A 89 -15.28 34.23 4.80
N VAL A 90 -15.56 33.09 5.41
CA VAL A 90 -15.42 32.91 6.86
C VAL A 90 -13.94 32.93 7.23
N ARG A 91 -13.58 33.77 8.20
CA ARG A 91 -12.21 33.90 8.72
C ARG A 91 -11.96 32.88 9.82
N GLN A 92 -10.69 32.47 9.99
CA GLN A 92 -10.29 31.57 11.07
C GLN A 92 -10.58 32.14 12.46
N SER A 93 -10.47 33.46 12.64
CA SER A 93 -10.83 34.13 13.89
C SER A 93 -12.32 34.04 14.21
N GLN A 94 -13.18 34.01 13.18
CA GLN A 94 -14.63 33.84 13.36
C GLN A 94 -14.95 32.37 13.70
N LEU A 95 -14.31 31.42 13.01
CA LEU A 95 -14.46 29.99 13.32
C LEU A 95 -14.02 29.68 14.76
N ALA A 96 -12.87 30.20 15.19
CA ALA A 96 -12.36 30.00 16.54
C ALA A 96 -13.30 30.55 17.63
N ALA A 97 -14.11 31.56 17.33
CA ALA A 97 -15.10 32.11 18.26
C ALA A 97 -16.43 31.33 18.29
N MET A 98 -16.71 30.53 17.26
CA MET A 98 -17.94 29.73 17.13
C MET A 98 -17.78 28.30 17.67
N VAL A 99 -16.55 27.79 17.70
CA VAL A 99 -16.24 26.46 18.22
C VAL A 99 -15.95 26.50 19.72
N ASP A 100 -15.96 25.34 20.36
CA ASP A 100 -15.57 25.18 21.76
C ASP A 100 -14.09 25.54 21.99
N GLU A 101 -13.75 25.88 23.23
CA GLU A 101 -12.41 26.34 23.61
C GLU A 101 -11.31 25.32 23.29
N GLN A 102 -11.58 24.01 23.40
CA GLN A 102 -10.59 22.97 23.10
C GLN A 102 -10.28 22.91 21.60
N THR A 103 -11.31 23.01 20.75
CA THR A 103 -11.13 23.10 19.31
C THR A 103 -10.48 24.42 18.90
N ALA A 104 -10.88 25.53 19.52
CA ALA A 104 -10.27 26.84 19.27
C ALA A 104 -8.77 26.86 19.62
N ALA A 105 -8.37 26.22 20.73
CA ALA A 105 -6.98 26.13 21.17
C ALA A 105 -6.09 25.34 20.19
N LYS A 106 -6.66 24.50 19.33
CA LYS A 106 -5.92 23.80 18.25
C LYS A 106 -5.54 24.74 17.10
N ALA A 107 -6.16 25.91 17.00
CA ALA A 107 -5.86 26.92 16.00
C ALA A 107 -4.75 27.86 16.50
N TYR A 108 -3.52 27.64 16.07
CA TYR A 108 -2.38 28.47 16.49
C TYR A 108 -1.29 28.52 15.41
N GLU A 109 -0.37 29.45 15.59
CA GLU A 109 0.79 29.63 14.72
C GLU A 109 2.09 29.55 15.53
N VAL A 110 3.05 28.77 15.04
CA VAL A 110 4.39 28.67 15.57
C VAL A 110 5.34 29.41 14.63
N GLN A 111 5.91 30.51 15.12
CA GLN A 111 6.80 31.37 14.34
C GLN A 111 8.25 30.91 14.49
N LEU A 112 8.80 30.38 13.40
CA LEU A 112 10.18 29.90 13.28
C LEU A 112 10.81 30.55 12.03
N PRO A 113 11.31 31.80 12.13
CA PRO A 113 11.70 32.57 10.96
C PRO A 113 13.03 32.13 10.32
N ASP A 114 13.96 31.59 11.10
CA ASP A 114 15.37 31.50 10.67
C ASP A 114 15.73 30.23 9.90
N LEU A 115 15.09 29.10 10.22
CA LEU A 115 15.50 27.76 9.77
C LEU A 115 14.58 27.16 8.68
N GLY A 116 13.70 27.99 8.08
CA GLY A 116 12.73 27.60 7.07
C GLY A 116 13.29 27.34 5.66
N PRO A 117 12.43 26.95 4.70
CA PRO A 117 11.01 26.60 4.85
C PRO A 117 10.75 25.28 5.57
N TYR A 118 9.60 25.17 6.24
CA TYR A 118 9.22 24.00 7.04
C TYR A 118 8.30 23.03 6.30
N ARG A 119 8.58 21.74 6.45
CA ARG A 119 7.69 20.63 6.10
C ARG A 119 7.11 20.01 7.37
N VAL A 120 5.93 19.39 7.22
CA VAL A 120 5.17 18.81 8.32
C VAL A 120 4.71 17.38 8.02
N ALA A 121 4.68 16.53 9.03
CA ALA A 121 4.03 15.22 8.96
C ALA A 121 3.31 14.93 10.27
N PHE A 122 2.10 14.38 10.18
CA PHE A 122 1.37 13.86 11.34
C PHE A 122 1.62 12.35 11.46
N THR A 123 1.53 11.86 12.69
CA THR A 123 1.42 10.42 12.94
C THR A 123 0.08 9.89 12.43
N ALA A 124 0.00 8.58 12.16
CA ALA A 124 -1.24 7.96 11.70
C ALA A 124 -2.42 8.13 12.67
N ASN A 125 -2.14 8.16 13.98
CA ASN A 125 -3.12 8.44 15.02
C ASN A 125 -3.41 9.94 15.26
N GLY A 126 -2.76 10.82 14.50
CA GLY A 126 -2.96 12.27 14.59
C GLY A 126 -2.50 12.93 15.88
N ARG A 127 -1.70 12.28 16.75
CA ARG A 127 -1.29 12.88 18.05
C ARG A 127 0.03 13.62 18.05
N ARG A 128 0.97 13.25 17.18
CA ARG A 128 2.27 13.91 17.11
C ARG A 128 2.49 14.54 15.76
N LEU A 129 3.20 15.65 15.80
CA LEU A 129 3.59 16.44 14.66
C LEU A 129 5.11 16.41 14.54
N LEU A 130 5.59 16.12 13.34
CA LEU A 130 7.00 16.23 12.97
C LEU A 130 7.15 17.49 12.10
N LEU A 131 8.05 18.37 12.53
CA LEU A 131 8.44 19.56 11.80
C LEU A 131 9.88 19.40 11.33
N GLY A 132 10.17 19.86 10.12
CA GLY A 132 11.54 19.93 9.62
C GLY A 132 11.75 21.15 8.74
N GLY A 133 12.66 22.01 9.17
CA GLY A 133 13.13 23.17 8.44
C GLY A 133 14.24 22.79 7.46
N ARG A 134 14.23 23.40 6.27
CA ARG A 134 15.20 23.10 5.21
C ARG A 134 16.66 23.28 5.65
N LYS A 135 16.95 24.12 6.65
CA LYS A 135 18.32 24.35 7.17
C LYS A 135 18.79 23.34 8.23
N GLY A 136 18.00 22.31 8.53
CA GLY A 136 18.43 21.22 9.43
C GLY A 136 17.74 21.17 10.79
N HIS A 137 16.77 22.06 11.04
CA HIS A 137 15.95 22.01 12.24
C HIS A 137 14.93 20.88 12.11
N VAL A 138 14.88 19.97 13.07
CA VAL A 138 13.87 18.91 13.12
C VAL A 138 13.30 18.86 14.53
N ALA A 139 11.98 18.87 14.65
CA ALA A 139 11.31 18.83 15.95
C ALA A 139 10.12 17.87 15.91
N VAL A 140 10.02 17.04 16.94
CA VAL A 140 8.83 16.23 17.21
C VAL A 140 8.07 16.92 18.33
N ALA A 141 6.82 17.26 18.11
CA ALA A 141 5.96 17.93 19.07
C ALA A 141 4.63 17.21 19.24
N ARG A 142 4.05 17.34 20.44
CA ARG A 142 2.59 17.18 20.61
C ARG A 142 1.96 18.50 20.19
N TRP A 143 1.05 18.43 19.23
CA TRP A 143 0.40 19.62 18.68
C TRP A 143 -0.94 19.93 19.37
N GLU A 144 -1.54 18.95 20.05
CA GLU A 144 -2.78 19.09 20.82
C GLU A 144 -2.54 19.87 22.12
N GLY A 145 -3.42 20.83 22.42
CA GLY A 145 -3.45 21.54 23.70
C GLY A 145 -2.38 22.62 23.89
N GLY A 146 -1.74 23.06 22.81
CA GLY A 146 -0.60 23.97 22.84
C GLY A 146 0.65 23.25 22.35
N PHE A 147 1.45 23.92 21.53
CA PHE A 147 2.61 23.31 20.87
C PHE A 147 3.69 22.90 21.90
N HIS A 148 3.77 21.62 22.23
CA HIS A 148 4.71 21.07 23.20
C HIS A 148 5.79 20.23 22.50
N VAL A 149 7.02 20.75 22.48
CA VAL A 149 8.17 20.05 21.90
C VAL A 149 8.57 18.88 22.78
N LEU A 150 8.70 17.70 22.16
CA LEU A 150 9.15 16.46 22.82
C LEU A 150 10.62 16.20 22.56
N SER A 151 11.06 16.39 21.31
CA SER A 151 12.45 16.24 20.89
C SER A 151 12.76 17.29 19.84
N GLU A 152 13.95 17.85 19.91
CA GLU A 152 14.45 18.86 19.00
C GLU A 152 15.88 18.53 18.60
N LEU A 153 16.15 18.65 17.30
CA LEU A 153 17.37 18.22 16.65
C LEU A 153 17.83 19.30 15.68
N GLN A 154 19.11 19.63 15.74
CA GLN A 154 19.73 20.55 14.79
C GLN A 154 20.82 19.82 14.01
N LEU A 155 20.46 19.33 12.83
CA LEU A 155 21.31 18.51 11.97
C LEU A 155 22.38 19.32 11.24
N ARG A 156 22.19 20.64 11.09
CA ARG A 156 23.07 21.54 10.31
C ARG A 156 23.29 21.10 8.85
N GLU A 157 22.41 20.26 8.34
CA GLU A 157 22.37 19.81 6.95
C GLU A 157 21.02 20.13 6.31
N THR A 158 20.95 20.07 4.98
CA THR A 158 19.68 20.29 4.28
C THR A 158 18.71 19.14 4.52
N VAL A 159 17.53 19.43 5.06
CA VAL A 159 16.42 18.48 5.20
C VAL A 159 15.45 18.66 4.04
N ARG A 160 15.24 17.61 3.26
CA ARG A 160 14.40 17.63 2.05
C ARG A 160 12.98 17.17 2.32
N ASP A 161 12.83 16.09 3.07
CA ASP A 161 11.54 15.51 3.42
C ASP A 161 11.62 14.71 4.72
N LEU A 162 10.46 14.45 5.31
CA LEU A 162 10.32 13.83 6.62
C LEU A 162 9.03 13.04 6.69
N THR A 163 9.07 11.90 7.38
CA THR A 163 7.88 11.08 7.62
C THR A 163 8.04 10.32 8.92
N PHE A 164 6.94 10.16 9.65
CA PHE A 164 6.88 9.10 10.66
C PHE A 164 6.90 7.74 9.97
N LEU A 165 7.43 6.75 10.70
CA LEU A 165 7.35 5.35 10.30
C LEU A 165 6.07 4.74 10.90
N ARG A 166 6.18 3.55 11.48
CA ARG A 166 5.05 2.80 12.04
C ARG A 166 4.27 3.61 13.07
N ASP A 167 4.97 4.17 14.04
CA ASP A 167 4.42 5.00 15.10
C ASP A 167 5.29 6.25 15.28
N HIS A 168 4.97 7.05 16.29
CA HIS A 168 5.76 8.20 16.71
C HIS A 168 7.13 7.86 17.30
N THR A 169 7.42 6.58 17.55
CA THR A 169 8.67 6.12 18.15
C THR A 169 9.84 6.28 17.20
N MET A 170 9.60 6.24 15.90
CA MET A 170 10.64 6.38 14.90
C MET A 170 10.18 7.29 13.76
N PHE A 171 11.09 8.09 13.25
CA PHE A 171 10.86 8.91 12.07
C PHE A 171 12.07 8.91 11.17
N ALA A 172 11.82 9.09 9.88
CA ALA A 172 12.85 9.14 8.86
C ALA A 172 13.01 10.56 8.31
N VAL A 173 14.26 10.98 8.12
CA VAL A 173 14.64 12.30 7.63
C VAL A 173 15.53 12.15 6.39
N ALA A 174 15.07 12.68 5.27
CA ALA A 174 15.87 12.76 4.04
C ALA A 174 16.83 13.95 4.15
N GLN A 175 18.08 13.68 4.49
CA GLN A 175 19.14 14.67 4.57
C GLN A 175 19.80 14.89 3.21
N HIS A 176 20.89 15.68 3.20
CA HIS A 176 21.58 16.01 1.96
C HIS A 176 22.17 14.76 1.28
N LYS A 177 22.85 13.88 2.03
CA LYS A 177 23.49 12.70 1.43
C LYS A 177 22.59 11.47 1.44
N ASN A 178 22.15 11.07 2.63
CA ASN A 178 21.48 9.80 2.87
C ASN A 178 20.15 9.99 3.61
N LEU A 179 19.37 8.93 3.67
CA LEU A 179 18.19 8.81 4.52
C LEU A 179 18.63 8.33 5.91
N TYR A 180 18.19 9.03 6.96
CA TYR A 180 18.47 8.69 8.34
C TYR A 180 17.18 8.37 9.08
N ILE A 181 17.25 7.40 9.99
CA ILE A 181 16.15 7.02 10.88
C ILE A 181 16.55 7.40 12.30
N TYR A 182 15.66 8.13 12.97
CA TYR A 182 15.83 8.61 14.33
C TYR A 182 14.77 7.98 15.25
N ASP A 183 15.16 7.79 16.51
CA ASP A 183 14.23 7.49 17.59
C ASP A 183 13.44 8.75 18.01
N ALA A 184 12.37 8.58 18.77
CA ALA A 184 11.56 9.66 19.33
C ALA A 184 12.35 10.59 20.26
N SER A 185 13.45 10.12 20.85
CA SER A 185 14.40 10.95 21.59
C SER A 185 15.25 11.85 20.71
N GLY A 186 15.38 11.51 19.42
CA GLY A 186 16.26 12.16 18.46
C GLY A 186 17.62 11.49 18.28
N THR A 187 17.83 10.33 18.91
CA THR A 187 19.03 9.53 18.69
C THR A 187 19.00 8.91 17.29
N GLU A 188 20.11 8.99 16.55
CA GLU A 188 20.26 8.32 15.25
C GLU A 188 20.28 6.80 15.45
N LEU A 189 19.33 6.10 14.82
CA LEU A 189 19.26 4.64 14.84
C LEU A 189 19.95 4.02 13.62
N HIS A 190 19.73 4.60 12.44
CA HIS A 190 20.21 4.01 11.20
C HIS A 190 20.49 5.04 10.11
N CYS A 191 21.55 4.80 9.34
CA CYS A 191 21.89 5.55 8.13
C CYS A 191 21.80 4.60 6.93
N LEU A 192 20.83 4.85 6.06
CA LEU A 192 20.55 4.03 4.88
C LEU A 192 21.51 4.36 3.72
N ARG A 193 22.76 3.90 3.83
CA ARG A 193 23.82 4.15 2.84
C ARG A 193 23.64 3.40 1.52
N SER A 194 22.93 2.27 1.53
CA SER A 194 22.68 1.46 0.33
C SER A 194 21.70 2.10 -0.64
N HIS A 195 20.93 3.09 -0.17
CA HIS A 195 20.00 3.82 -1.02
C HIS A 195 20.74 4.82 -1.89
N ARG A 196 20.10 5.20 -3.00
CA ARG A 196 20.64 6.26 -3.86
C ARG A 196 20.85 7.55 -3.04
N PRO A 197 21.98 8.24 -3.25
CA PRO A 197 22.16 9.57 -2.68
C PRO A 197 21.09 10.50 -3.25
N ASP A 198 20.79 11.58 -2.51
CA ASP A 198 19.84 12.62 -2.90
C ASP A 198 18.36 12.23 -2.94
N VAL A 199 17.86 11.62 -1.86
CA VAL A 199 16.42 11.33 -1.70
C VAL A 199 15.63 12.64 -1.56
N GLN A 200 14.78 12.95 -2.54
CA GLN A 200 13.96 14.18 -2.55
C GLN A 200 12.66 14.05 -1.76
N ARG A 201 12.05 12.86 -1.78
CA ARG A 201 10.71 12.60 -1.23
C ARG A 201 10.65 11.28 -0.49
N LEU A 202 9.87 11.25 0.59
CA LEU A 202 9.61 10.07 1.40
C LEU A 202 8.10 9.84 1.54
N ALA A 203 7.70 8.59 1.44
CA ALA A 203 6.36 8.15 1.81
C ALA A 203 6.48 6.85 2.59
N TYR A 204 6.13 6.88 3.87
CA TYR A 204 5.96 5.65 4.62
C TYR A 204 4.62 5.00 4.28
N LEU A 205 4.64 3.68 4.24
CA LEU A 205 3.53 2.89 3.76
C LEU A 205 3.07 1.97 4.88
N ASN A 206 1.93 2.31 5.48
CA ASN A 206 1.27 1.53 6.52
C ASN A 206 0.59 0.31 5.89
N LEU A 207 1.33 -0.65 5.31
CA LEU A 207 0.69 -1.92 4.94
C LEU A 207 0.40 -2.74 6.18
N TRP A 208 -0.87 -2.73 6.55
CA TRP A 208 -1.45 -3.70 7.47
C TRP A 208 -1.57 -5.08 6.86
N THR A 209 -1.35 -5.20 5.54
CA THR A 209 -1.77 -6.35 4.71
C THR A 209 -0.65 -6.99 3.91
N ALA A 210 0.56 -6.43 3.86
CA ALA A 210 1.70 -7.09 3.21
C ALA A 210 2.68 -7.66 4.24
N PRO A 211 3.28 -8.83 3.95
CA PRO A 211 4.50 -9.26 4.59
C PRO A 211 5.63 -8.36 4.06
N VAL A 212 5.80 -7.18 4.65
CA VAL A 212 7.04 -6.43 4.46
C VAL A 212 7.95 -6.86 5.61
N PRO A 213 9.17 -7.35 5.32
CA PRO A 213 10.11 -7.70 6.37
C PRO A 213 10.35 -6.48 7.27
N SER A 214 10.66 -6.79 8.53
CA SER A 214 11.04 -5.89 9.63
C SER A 214 11.58 -4.51 9.18
N PRO A 215 11.25 -3.41 9.90
CA PRO A 215 11.73 -2.04 9.62
C PRO A 215 13.27 -1.86 9.67
N LEU A 216 14.04 -2.93 9.85
CA LEU A 216 15.50 -2.97 9.88
C LEU A 216 16.05 -3.91 8.80
N GLY A 217 16.12 -3.42 7.56
CA GLY A 217 17.45 -3.36 6.95
C GLY A 217 17.73 -4.11 5.65
N GLU A 218 16.75 -4.49 4.83
CA GLU A 218 17.05 -4.89 3.44
C GLU A 218 16.24 -4.10 2.43
N ASN A 219 16.92 -3.58 1.41
CA ASN A 219 16.26 -2.90 0.30
C ASN A 219 15.42 -3.93 -0.47
N VAL A 220 14.10 -3.76 -0.46
CA VAL A 220 13.16 -4.69 -1.11
C VAL A 220 13.23 -4.57 -2.63
N SER A 221 13.32 -3.34 -3.16
CA SER A 221 13.29 -3.09 -4.59
C SER A 221 13.88 -1.72 -4.93
N ASP A 222 14.82 -1.71 -5.86
CA ASP A 222 15.33 -0.49 -6.50
C ASP A 222 14.82 -0.38 -7.94
N ILE A 223 14.00 0.64 -8.19
CA ILE A 223 13.32 0.82 -9.47
C ILE A 223 13.71 2.16 -10.11
N ARG A 224 14.15 2.12 -11.37
CA ARG A 224 14.53 3.32 -12.13
C ARG A 224 13.32 3.83 -12.91
N THR A 225 12.83 5.00 -12.56
CA THR A 225 11.67 5.62 -13.21
C THR A 225 11.93 6.02 -14.67
N ARG A 226 13.17 6.44 -14.99
CA ARG A 226 13.61 6.90 -16.34
C ARG A 226 12.81 8.09 -16.90
N LEU A 227 12.12 8.84 -16.05
CA LEU A 227 11.25 9.96 -16.45
C LEU A 227 11.70 11.32 -15.91
N GLY A 228 12.88 11.37 -15.28
CA GLY A 228 13.44 12.57 -14.64
C GLY A 228 13.37 12.51 -13.13
N GLU A 229 13.57 13.67 -12.50
CA GLU A 229 13.43 13.83 -11.05
C GLU A 229 11.96 13.75 -10.63
N CYS A 230 11.73 13.15 -9.46
CA CYS A 230 10.39 13.01 -8.87
C CYS A 230 10.17 14.13 -7.85
N ASP A 231 9.41 15.15 -8.25
CA ASP A 231 9.11 16.29 -7.38
C ASP A 231 8.00 16.00 -6.37
N CYS A 232 7.15 15.00 -6.61
CA CYS A 232 6.07 14.62 -5.72
C CYS A 232 5.90 13.10 -5.62
N MET A 233 5.57 12.65 -4.42
CA MET A 233 5.36 11.24 -4.08
C MET A 233 4.22 11.13 -3.08
N ARG A 234 3.30 10.19 -3.29
CA ARG A 234 2.26 9.82 -2.33
C ARG A 234 1.95 8.34 -2.42
N ALA A 235 1.90 7.66 -1.29
CA ALA A 235 1.39 6.30 -1.22
C ALA A 235 -0.14 6.30 -1.07
N SER A 236 -0.82 5.43 -1.81
CA SER A 236 -2.25 5.19 -1.68
C SER A 236 -2.51 4.34 -0.42
N PRO A 237 -3.33 4.81 0.54
CA PRO A 237 -3.65 4.03 1.74
C PRO A 237 -4.42 2.74 1.43
N TYR A 238 -5.22 2.73 0.36
CA TYR A 238 -6.14 1.62 0.05
C TYR A 238 -5.43 0.39 -0.54
N ASN A 239 -4.55 0.60 -1.52
CA ASN A 239 -3.92 -0.48 -2.29
C ASN A 239 -2.40 -0.44 -2.24
N ALA A 240 -1.82 0.46 -1.44
CA ALA A 240 -0.38 0.58 -1.25
C ALA A 240 0.45 0.91 -2.51
N VAL A 241 -0.20 1.34 -3.58
CA VAL A 241 0.48 1.79 -4.80
C VAL A 241 1.07 3.18 -4.55
N VAL A 242 2.31 3.38 -4.99
CA VAL A 242 2.99 4.68 -4.85
C VAL A 242 2.80 5.49 -6.13
N HIS A 243 2.22 6.67 -5.99
CA HIS A 243 2.04 7.65 -7.06
C HIS A 243 3.24 8.58 -7.08
N LEU A 244 3.94 8.63 -8.22
CA LEU A 244 5.07 9.52 -8.46
C LEU A 244 4.70 10.51 -9.56
N GLY A 245 4.93 11.80 -9.31
CA GLY A 245 4.87 12.83 -10.35
C GLY A 245 6.27 13.27 -10.74
N HIS A 246 6.49 13.32 -12.05
CA HIS A 246 7.77 13.67 -12.67
C HIS A 246 7.73 15.10 -13.20
N THR A 247 8.90 15.70 -13.37
CA THR A 247 9.07 17.06 -13.93
C THR A 247 8.51 17.22 -15.35
N ASN A 248 8.38 16.12 -16.10
CA ASN A 248 7.77 16.11 -17.43
C ASN A 248 6.22 16.21 -17.43
N GLY A 249 5.60 16.34 -16.25
CA GLY A 249 4.15 16.46 -16.08
C GLY A 249 3.37 15.15 -16.10
N THR A 250 4.04 13.99 -16.09
CA THR A 250 3.36 12.70 -15.98
C THR A 250 3.26 12.21 -14.54
N VAL A 251 2.17 11.50 -14.26
CA VAL A 251 1.97 10.78 -13.00
C VAL A 251 1.96 9.29 -13.28
N THR A 252 2.78 8.56 -12.53
CA THR A 252 3.02 7.12 -12.70
C THR A 252 2.74 6.37 -11.40
N LEU A 253 2.17 5.18 -11.51
CA LEU A 253 1.81 4.34 -10.36
C LEU A 253 2.76 3.16 -10.26
N TRP A 254 3.39 2.98 -9.10
CA TRP A 254 4.44 1.99 -8.87
C TRP A 254 4.05 0.99 -7.78
N THR A 255 4.46 -0.26 -7.98
CA THR A 255 4.45 -1.30 -6.95
C THR A 255 5.86 -1.89 -6.85
N PRO A 256 6.31 -2.34 -5.66
CA PRO A 256 7.68 -2.83 -5.49
C PRO A 256 7.98 -4.09 -6.32
N ASN A 257 6.94 -4.82 -6.72
CA ASN A 257 7.08 -6.07 -7.47
C ASN A 257 7.31 -5.88 -8.98
N MET A 258 7.08 -4.68 -9.52
CA MET A 258 7.11 -4.41 -10.96
C MET A 258 8.09 -3.29 -11.29
N HIS A 259 9.06 -3.55 -12.16
CA HIS A 259 10.04 -2.56 -12.61
C HIS A 259 9.49 -1.59 -13.68
N GLU A 260 8.26 -1.79 -14.13
CA GLU A 260 7.52 -0.90 -15.01
C GLU A 260 6.33 -0.31 -14.23
N PRO A 261 5.89 0.92 -14.53
CA PRO A 261 4.74 1.50 -13.85
C PRO A 261 3.51 0.64 -14.13
N VAL A 262 2.79 0.26 -13.06
CA VAL A 262 1.58 -0.56 -13.16
C VAL A 262 0.54 0.16 -14.01
N TRP A 263 0.47 1.49 -13.88
CA TRP A 263 -0.42 2.36 -14.66
C TRP A 263 0.21 3.74 -14.88
N ASP A 264 0.00 4.29 -16.08
CA ASP A 264 0.26 5.69 -16.41
C ASP A 264 -1.06 6.46 -16.36
N VAL A 265 -1.14 7.56 -15.61
CA VAL A 265 -2.38 8.35 -15.47
C VAL A 265 -2.88 8.89 -16.81
N ARG A 266 -2.05 8.95 -17.85
CA ARG A 266 -2.47 9.27 -19.23
C ARG A 266 -3.58 8.36 -19.77
N THR A 267 -3.68 7.11 -19.32
CA THR A 267 -4.75 6.19 -19.75
C THR A 267 -6.07 6.41 -19.02
N TYR A 268 -6.07 7.20 -17.95
CA TYR A 268 -7.27 7.56 -17.19
C TYR A 268 -7.90 8.85 -17.72
N ARG A 269 -9.23 8.91 -17.70
CA ARG A 269 -9.96 10.11 -18.08
C ARG A 269 -9.84 11.16 -16.98
N PRO A 270 -9.47 12.41 -17.28
CA PRO A 270 -9.52 13.49 -16.29
C PRO A 270 -10.96 13.69 -15.83
N LEU A 271 -11.18 13.69 -14.51
CA LEU A 271 -12.49 13.94 -13.91
C LEU A 271 -12.80 15.44 -13.86
N HIS A 272 -11.88 16.23 -13.30
CA HIS A 272 -12.01 17.68 -13.17
C HIS A 272 -10.67 18.35 -13.51
N SER A 273 -10.74 19.55 -14.09
CA SER A 273 -9.59 20.42 -14.35
C SER A 273 -9.87 21.78 -13.75
N TYR A 274 -9.01 22.23 -12.84
CA TYR A 274 -9.14 23.50 -12.15
C TYR A 274 -7.88 24.34 -12.38
N ARG A 275 -8.05 25.60 -12.79
CA ARG A 275 -6.94 26.52 -12.98
C ARG A 275 -6.76 27.36 -11.71
N THR A 276 -5.60 27.23 -11.08
CA THR A 276 -5.20 28.08 -9.97
C THR A 276 -4.42 29.32 -10.47
N PRO A 277 -4.49 30.46 -9.76
CA PRO A 277 -3.78 31.68 -10.17
C PRO A 277 -2.27 31.59 -9.94
N ARG A 278 -1.83 30.71 -9.03
CA ARG A 278 -0.42 30.40 -8.76
C ARG A 278 -0.23 28.88 -8.83
N PRO A 279 0.98 28.39 -9.15
CA PRO A 279 1.28 26.97 -9.11
C PRO A 279 1.01 26.42 -7.70
N VAL A 280 0.48 25.21 -7.65
CA VAL A 280 0.17 24.52 -6.40
C VAL A 280 1.44 23.86 -5.89
N THR A 281 1.91 24.22 -4.70
CA THR A 281 3.15 23.68 -4.11
C THR A 281 2.90 22.35 -3.40
N SER A 282 1.72 22.17 -2.82
CA SER A 282 1.33 20.95 -2.09
C SER A 282 -0.17 20.75 -2.13
N MET A 283 -0.59 19.48 -2.13
CA MET A 283 -1.98 19.07 -1.97
C MET A 283 -2.09 17.94 -0.97
N ASP A 284 -3.21 17.88 -0.25
CA ASP A 284 -3.56 16.75 0.60
C ASP A 284 -5.07 16.52 0.59
N VAL A 285 -5.48 15.28 0.84
CA VAL A 285 -6.88 14.87 0.93
C VAL A 285 -7.17 14.42 2.35
N SER A 286 -8.22 14.94 2.95
CA SER A 286 -8.67 14.59 4.30
C SER A 286 -9.37 13.23 4.32
N ASP A 287 -9.57 12.66 5.51
CA ASP A 287 -10.23 11.36 5.69
C ASP A 287 -11.66 11.36 5.10
N ARG A 288 -12.34 12.50 5.18
CA ARG A 288 -13.70 12.71 4.63
C ARG A 288 -13.72 13.26 3.20
N GLY A 289 -12.58 13.32 2.52
CA GLY A 289 -12.49 13.68 1.11
C GLY A 289 -12.47 15.18 0.80
N LEU A 290 -12.13 16.03 1.78
CA LEU A 290 -11.80 17.44 1.50
C LEU A 290 -10.41 17.52 0.85
N LEU A 291 -10.25 18.36 -0.16
CA LEU A 291 -8.97 18.57 -0.84
C LEU A 291 -8.39 19.93 -0.42
N ALA A 292 -7.23 19.94 0.21
CA ALA A 292 -6.46 21.16 0.47
C ALA A 292 -5.41 21.36 -0.62
N ALA A 293 -5.31 22.58 -1.15
CA ALA A 293 -4.29 22.98 -2.12
C ALA A 293 -3.59 24.26 -1.68
N ALA A 294 -2.26 24.19 -1.54
CA ALA A 294 -1.40 25.33 -1.23
C ALA A 294 -0.98 26.05 -2.51
N CYS A 295 -1.39 27.31 -2.67
CA CYS A 295 -1.12 28.16 -3.82
C CYS A 295 -0.30 29.40 -3.36
N GLY A 296 1.01 29.22 -3.16
CA GLY A 296 1.88 30.26 -2.61
C GLY A 296 1.43 30.68 -1.21
N ALA A 297 0.96 31.91 -1.05
CA ALA A 297 0.49 32.45 0.23
C ALA A 297 -0.98 32.12 0.58
N ALA A 298 -1.71 31.44 -0.29
CA ALA A 298 -3.11 31.07 -0.05
C ALA A 298 -3.26 29.55 0.02
N VAL A 299 -4.02 29.06 0.99
CA VAL A 299 -4.41 27.66 1.11
C VAL A 299 -5.91 27.58 0.83
N GLN A 300 -6.30 26.80 -0.16
CA GLN A 300 -7.68 26.64 -0.58
C GLN A 300 -8.16 25.23 -0.23
N VAL A 301 -9.30 25.12 0.46
CA VAL A 301 -9.93 23.83 0.75
C VAL A 301 -11.17 23.65 -0.13
N PHE A 302 -11.29 22.50 -0.78
CA PHE A 302 -12.38 22.13 -1.67
C PHE A 302 -13.17 20.97 -1.09
N LYS A 303 -14.50 21.05 -1.16
CA LYS A 303 -15.43 19.96 -0.85
C LYS A 303 -15.89 19.30 -2.15
N ASP A 304 -16.15 18.00 -2.12
CA ASP A 304 -16.65 17.21 -3.25
C ASP A 304 -15.75 17.22 -4.51
N GLY A 305 -14.44 17.02 -4.34
CA GLY A 305 -13.54 16.66 -5.46
C GLY A 305 -13.41 17.71 -6.56
N LEU A 306 -13.20 18.97 -6.19
CA LEU A 306 -13.17 20.16 -7.07
C LEU A 306 -14.50 20.53 -7.74
N ALA A 307 -15.60 19.80 -7.49
CA ALA A 307 -16.90 20.10 -8.09
C ALA A 307 -17.54 21.38 -7.53
N ALA A 308 -17.31 21.68 -6.25
CA ALA A 308 -17.76 22.91 -5.60
C ALA A 308 -16.62 23.94 -5.48
N ARG A 309 -16.97 25.24 -5.49
CA ARG A 309 -16.01 26.32 -5.20
C ARG A 309 -15.43 26.15 -3.78
N ALA A 310 -14.14 26.48 -3.63
CA ALA A 310 -13.41 26.33 -2.36
C ALA A 310 -14.21 26.87 -1.17
N SER A 311 -14.38 26.05 -0.12
CA SER A 311 -15.23 26.37 1.04
C SER A 311 -14.55 27.31 2.02
N ALA A 312 -13.22 27.47 2.00
CA ALA A 312 -12.49 28.46 2.81
C ALA A 312 -11.06 28.66 2.28
N PRO A 313 -10.75 29.80 1.63
CA PRO A 313 -9.38 30.21 1.36
C PRO A 313 -8.77 30.82 2.64
N HIS A 314 -7.86 30.08 3.28
CA HIS A 314 -7.02 30.64 4.33
C HIS A 314 -5.84 31.38 3.69
N ARG A 315 -5.55 32.60 4.13
CA ARG A 315 -4.46 33.42 3.59
C ARG A 315 -3.37 33.60 4.63
N LEU A 316 -2.14 33.26 4.26
CA LEU A 316 -0.93 33.46 5.06
C LEU A 316 -0.24 34.76 4.61
N PRO A 317 -0.43 35.89 5.29
CA PRO A 317 0.16 37.15 4.87
C PRO A 317 1.70 37.10 4.92
N GLY A 318 2.34 37.38 3.78
CA GLY A 318 3.80 37.48 3.68
C GLY A 318 4.58 36.16 3.81
N ARG A 319 3.91 35.02 3.67
CA ARG A 319 4.50 33.68 3.86
C ARG A 319 4.04 32.75 2.74
N GLU A 320 4.91 31.82 2.35
CA GLU A 320 4.59 30.84 1.32
C GLU A 320 4.41 29.46 1.95
N ALA A 321 3.28 28.81 1.65
CA ALA A 321 2.99 27.46 2.10
C ALA A 321 3.85 26.46 1.30
N THR A 322 4.66 25.70 2.03
CA THR A 322 5.57 24.69 1.47
C THR A 322 4.93 23.31 1.45
N LEU A 323 4.12 23.00 2.47
CA LEU A 323 3.41 21.72 2.59
C LEU A 323 2.11 21.92 3.36
N VAL A 324 1.06 21.21 2.94
CA VAL A 324 -0.20 21.10 3.68
C VAL A 324 -0.44 19.63 4.00
N ARG A 325 -0.89 19.33 5.23
CA ARG A 325 -1.29 17.99 5.66
C ARG A 325 -2.50 18.08 6.59
N PHE A 326 -3.51 17.27 6.34
CA PHE A 326 -4.63 17.11 7.28
C PHE A 326 -4.16 16.32 8.49
N CYS A 327 -4.65 16.69 9.67
CA CYS A 327 -4.49 15.87 10.85
C CYS A 327 -5.51 14.72 10.80
N PRO A 328 -5.07 13.46 10.94
CA PRO A 328 -5.99 12.33 11.08
C PRO A 328 -6.94 12.52 12.27
N TYR A 329 -8.21 12.12 12.09
CA TYR A 329 -9.26 12.12 13.13
C TYR A 329 -9.65 13.49 13.73
N GLU A 330 -9.07 14.59 13.24
CA GLU A 330 -9.26 15.93 13.80
C GLU A 330 -9.55 16.93 12.67
N ASP A 331 -10.39 17.94 12.95
CA ASP A 331 -10.80 18.97 11.99
C ASP A 331 -9.73 20.07 11.83
N VAL A 332 -8.49 19.64 11.59
CA VAL A 332 -7.29 20.49 11.57
C VAL A 332 -6.48 20.24 10.31
N LEU A 333 -6.03 21.34 9.68
CA LEU A 333 -5.07 21.35 8.60
C LEU A 333 -3.76 21.97 9.09
N GLY A 334 -2.71 21.17 9.10
CA GLY A 334 -1.35 21.64 9.36
C GLY A 334 -0.72 22.22 8.10
N VAL A 335 -0.21 23.44 8.20
CA VAL A 335 0.43 24.17 7.11
C VAL A 335 1.88 24.51 7.48
N GLY A 336 2.83 23.86 6.82
CA GLY A 336 4.24 24.24 6.89
C GLY A 336 4.52 25.39 5.93
N HIS A 337 5.09 26.49 6.43
CA HIS A 337 5.40 27.67 5.63
C HIS A 337 6.85 28.14 5.83
N SER A 338 7.24 29.16 5.07
CA SER A 338 8.62 29.72 5.10
C SER A 338 9.08 30.24 6.46
N ARG A 339 8.15 30.53 7.37
CA ARG A 339 8.37 31.11 8.70
C ARG A 339 7.89 30.22 9.87
N GLY A 340 7.76 28.91 9.65
CA GLY A 340 7.32 27.97 10.69
C GLY A 340 6.08 27.17 10.30
N TYR A 341 5.13 27.07 11.23
CA TYR A 341 3.97 26.19 11.13
C TYR A 341 2.68 26.91 11.53
N SER A 342 1.58 26.66 10.82
CA SER A 342 0.24 27.10 11.20
C SER A 342 -0.70 25.91 11.30
N SER A 343 -1.47 25.83 12.38
CA SER A 343 -2.56 24.90 12.56
C SER A 343 -3.89 25.63 12.29
N VAL A 344 -4.63 25.17 11.29
CA VAL A 344 -5.83 25.86 10.76
C VAL A 344 -7.05 24.96 10.95
N LEU A 345 -8.16 25.51 11.43
CA LEU A 345 -9.40 24.75 11.60
C LEU A 345 -10.09 24.55 10.25
N VAL A 346 -10.46 23.31 9.96
CA VAL A 346 -11.20 22.92 8.77
C VAL A 346 -12.34 21.98 9.18
N PRO A 347 -13.54 22.53 9.48
CA PRO A 347 -14.67 21.71 9.89
C PRO A 347 -15.04 20.64 8.86
N GLY A 348 -15.24 19.41 9.31
CA GLY A 348 -15.59 18.26 8.49
C GLY A 348 -14.42 17.63 7.72
N ALA A 349 -13.18 17.88 8.13
CA ALA A 349 -12.00 17.28 7.53
C ALA A 349 -11.68 15.89 8.10
N GLY A 350 -11.74 15.74 9.42
CA GLY A 350 -11.35 14.53 10.14
C GLY A 350 -12.47 13.51 10.25
N GLU A 351 -12.12 12.23 10.36
CA GLU A 351 -13.09 11.18 10.66
C GLU A 351 -13.39 11.16 12.17
N PRO A 352 -14.63 11.45 12.61
CA PRO A 352 -14.95 11.55 14.04
C PRO A 352 -14.94 10.19 14.74
N ASN A 353 -15.27 9.12 14.01
CA ASN A 353 -15.39 7.77 14.54
C ASN A 353 -14.16 6.95 14.13
N PHE A 354 -13.12 6.98 14.95
CA PHE A 354 -11.92 6.19 14.74
C PHE A 354 -12.13 4.71 15.09
N ASP A 355 -11.44 3.80 14.39
CA ASP A 355 -11.35 2.41 14.79
C ASP A 355 -10.21 2.27 15.82
N ALA A 356 -10.56 1.94 17.06
CA ALA A 356 -9.62 1.80 18.16
C ALA A 356 -8.62 0.65 17.97
N PHE A 357 -8.97 -0.36 17.16
CA PHE A 357 -8.04 -1.42 16.79
C PHE A 357 -7.12 -0.99 15.64
N GLU A 358 -7.52 0.02 14.86
CA GLU A 358 -6.72 0.51 13.74
C GLU A 358 -5.62 1.48 14.20
N ALA A 359 -6.03 2.72 14.43
CA ALA A 359 -5.18 3.77 14.95
C ALA A 359 -5.97 4.56 16.00
N ASN A 360 -5.67 4.28 17.26
CA ASN A 360 -6.34 4.92 18.38
C ASN A 360 -5.62 6.22 18.75
N PRO A 361 -6.28 7.39 18.65
CA PRO A 361 -5.71 8.64 19.14
C PRO A 361 -5.42 8.61 20.65
N PHE A 362 -6.23 7.91 21.45
CA PHE A 362 -6.12 7.86 22.91
C PHE A 362 -5.34 6.62 23.41
N GLU A 363 -4.45 6.08 22.58
CA GLU A 363 -3.68 4.89 22.95
C GLU A 363 -2.88 5.07 24.25
N THR A 364 -3.04 4.13 25.18
CA THR A 364 -2.16 4.06 26.35
C THR A 364 -0.82 3.42 25.98
N ARG A 365 0.20 3.61 26.83
CA ARG A 365 1.51 2.94 26.63
C ARG A 365 1.39 1.42 26.57
N THR A 366 0.48 0.84 27.33
CA THR A 366 0.24 -0.62 27.36
C THR A 366 -0.45 -1.08 26.08
N GLN A 367 -1.56 -0.43 25.72
CA GLN A 367 -2.29 -0.75 24.47
C GLN A 367 -1.39 -0.63 23.24
N ARG A 368 -0.53 0.39 23.20
CA ARG A 368 0.43 0.55 22.09
C ARG A 368 1.42 -0.61 22.01
N ARG A 369 2.01 -1.02 23.15
CA ARG A 369 2.93 -2.16 23.19
C ARG A 369 2.25 -3.45 22.76
N GLU A 370 1.02 -3.68 23.21
CA GLU A 370 0.22 -4.85 22.80
C GLU A 370 -0.12 -4.82 21.32
N ALA A 371 -0.61 -3.69 20.80
CA ALA A 371 -0.89 -3.51 19.38
C ALA A 371 0.35 -3.72 18.50
N GLU A 372 1.53 -3.26 18.96
CA GLU A 372 2.79 -3.50 18.27
C GLU A 372 3.17 -4.99 18.26
N VAL A 373 3.01 -5.68 19.39
CA VAL A 373 3.22 -7.13 19.49
C VAL A 373 2.26 -7.89 18.58
N ASP A 374 0.97 -7.55 18.59
CA ASP A 374 -0.06 -8.20 17.78
C ASP A 374 0.20 -8.00 16.28
N ARG A 375 0.58 -6.79 15.86
CA ARG A 375 0.99 -6.51 14.47
C ARG A 375 2.21 -7.35 14.07
N ASN A 376 3.25 -7.39 14.92
CA ASN A 376 4.46 -8.18 14.66
C ASN A 376 4.16 -9.69 14.58
N GLN A 377 3.26 -10.19 15.44
CA GLN A 377 2.82 -11.59 15.37
C GLN A 377 2.03 -11.87 14.09
N GLY A 378 1.16 -10.95 13.66
CA GLY A 378 0.43 -11.05 12.41
C GLY A 378 1.35 -11.09 11.18
N GLU A 379 2.38 -10.25 11.15
CA GLU A 379 3.43 -10.25 10.12
C GLU A 379 4.16 -11.61 10.11
N ARG A 380 4.65 -12.07 11.26
CA ARG A 380 5.34 -13.37 11.40
C ARG A 380 4.45 -14.54 10.96
N GLN A 381 3.17 -14.55 11.33
CA GLN A 381 2.24 -15.60 10.92
C GLN A 381 2.07 -15.64 9.40
N ARG A 382 1.99 -14.49 8.74
CA ARG A 382 1.87 -14.40 7.28
C ARG A 382 3.14 -14.84 6.57
N GLU A 383 4.32 -14.50 7.10
CA GLU A 383 5.60 -15.01 6.60
C GLU A 383 5.64 -16.54 6.68
N ILE A 384 5.24 -17.12 7.81
CA ILE A 384 5.16 -18.58 7.99
C ILE A 384 4.15 -19.18 7.00
N GLN A 385 2.98 -18.56 6.83
CA GLN A 385 1.97 -19.01 5.86
C GLN A 385 2.48 -18.94 4.42
N ALA A 386 3.18 -17.88 4.04
CA ALA A 386 3.78 -17.71 2.72
C ALA A 386 4.88 -18.76 2.47
N ALA A 387 5.77 -18.98 3.45
CA ALA A 387 6.80 -20.01 3.40
C ALA A 387 6.18 -21.42 3.27
N ASN A 388 5.12 -21.70 4.03
CA ASN A 388 4.37 -22.96 3.92
C ASN A 388 3.69 -23.10 2.55
N ALA A 389 3.09 -22.03 2.02
CA ALA A 389 2.46 -22.04 0.70
C ALA A 389 3.48 -22.30 -0.41
N ALA A 390 4.66 -21.67 -0.35
CA ALA A 390 5.78 -21.92 -1.25
C ALA A 390 6.25 -23.38 -1.17
N ARG A 391 6.47 -23.90 0.04
CA ARG A 391 6.84 -25.31 0.26
C ARG A 391 5.80 -26.29 -0.29
N ILE A 392 4.51 -26.00 -0.10
CA ILE A 392 3.41 -26.81 -0.67
C ILE A 392 3.41 -26.74 -2.19
N ALA A 393 3.67 -25.55 -2.78
CA ALA A 393 3.78 -25.39 -4.22
C ALA A 393 4.93 -26.22 -4.79
N ASP A 394 6.10 -26.22 -4.15
CA ASP A 394 7.25 -27.04 -4.55
C ASP A 394 6.96 -28.54 -4.46
N ILE A 395 6.31 -28.99 -3.38
CA ILE A 395 5.90 -30.39 -3.24
C ILE A 395 4.91 -30.76 -4.35
N LYS A 396 3.94 -29.90 -4.67
CA LYS A 396 2.97 -30.12 -5.76
C LYS A 396 3.66 -30.13 -7.12
N ALA A 397 4.61 -29.24 -7.37
CA ALA A 397 5.41 -29.19 -8.60
C ALA A 397 6.23 -30.47 -8.75
N ASN A 398 6.92 -30.91 -7.69
CA ASN A 398 7.68 -32.15 -7.66
C ASN A 398 6.79 -33.39 -7.87
N ARG A 399 5.58 -33.43 -7.28
CA ARG A 399 4.61 -34.52 -7.50
C ARG A 399 4.08 -34.53 -8.94
N ARG A 400 3.85 -33.35 -9.55
CA ARG A 400 3.46 -33.21 -10.96
C ARG A 400 4.61 -33.63 -11.90
N ALA A 401 5.85 -33.31 -11.55
CA ALA A 401 7.05 -33.76 -12.27
C ALA A 401 7.28 -35.28 -12.16
N LYS A 402 6.89 -35.92 -11.05
CA LYS A 402 6.88 -37.39 -10.91
C LYS A 402 5.75 -38.04 -11.74
N ARG A 403 4.60 -37.38 -11.92
CA ARG A 403 3.53 -37.80 -12.85
C ARG A 403 3.88 -37.46 -14.31
N LYS A 404 5.02 -37.94 -14.82
CA LYS A 404 5.35 -37.86 -16.26
C LYS A 404 4.46 -38.81 -17.05
N THR A 405 3.76 -38.28 -18.06
CA THR A 405 3.03 -39.03 -19.08
C THR A 405 3.91 -40.12 -19.70
N ARG A 406 3.34 -41.31 -19.87
CA ARG A 406 4.00 -42.49 -20.44
C ARG A 406 3.74 -42.53 -21.95
N GLY A 407 4.77 -42.77 -22.77
CA GLY A 407 4.63 -42.94 -24.21
C GLY A 407 5.04 -41.73 -25.08
N ARG A 408 4.54 -41.72 -26.33
CA ARG A 408 4.95 -40.86 -27.46
C ARG A 408 4.76 -39.35 -27.21
N SER A 409 3.99 -38.97 -26.20
CA SER A 409 3.67 -37.58 -25.80
C SER A 409 4.62 -36.96 -24.76
N LYS A 410 5.70 -37.64 -24.35
CA LYS A 410 6.69 -37.10 -23.41
C LYS A 410 7.29 -35.77 -23.89
N ALA A 411 7.31 -34.78 -22.99
CA ALA A 411 7.90 -33.46 -23.22
C ALA A 411 9.37 -33.53 -23.69
N SER A 412 10.16 -34.47 -23.18
CA SER A 412 11.55 -34.68 -23.60
C SER A 412 11.70 -35.10 -25.07
N ARG A 413 10.76 -35.88 -25.61
CA ARG A 413 10.74 -36.27 -27.03
C ARG A 413 10.22 -35.15 -27.94
N ARG A 414 9.37 -34.25 -27.42
CA ARG A 414 8.93 -33.04 -28.14
C ARG A 414 10.03 -31.97 -28.19
N ALA A 415 10.77 -31.78 -27.09
CA ALA A 415 11.94 -30.89 -27.05
C ALA A 415 13.03 -31.35 -28.04
N ALA A 416 13.31 -32.66 -28.08
CA ALA A 416 14.24 -33.26 -29.05
C ALA A 416 13.85 -33.05 -30.53
N LYS A 417 12.59 -32.70 -30.82
CA LYS A 417 12.10 -32.39 -32.17
C LYS A 417 12.28 -30.91 -32.56
N LYS A 418 12.37 -30.00 -31.58
CA LYS A 418 12.53 -28.54 -31.83
C LYS A 418 14.00 -28.13 -32.06
N GLU A 419 14.96 -28.92 -31.58
CA GLU A 419 16.40 -28.65 -31.71
C GLU A 419 17.03 -29.55 -32.79
N GLY A 420 16.51 -29.49 -34.01
CA GLY A 420 16.91 -30.39 -35.10
C GLY A 420 18.37 -30.23 -35.56
N ASN A 421 18.91 -29.01 -35.54
CA ASN A 421 20.11 -28.66 -36.29
C ASN A 421 21.37 -28.30 -35.47
N ILE A 422 21.35 -28.41 -34.13
CA ILE A 422 22.54 -28.14 -33.32
C ILE A 422 23.02 -29.45 -32.66
N ILE A 423 24.29 -29.81 -32.89
CA ILE A 423 24.93 -30.97 -32.27
C ILE A 423 25.74 -30.46 -31.08
N ASP A 424 25.19 -30.63 -29.88
CA ASP A 424 25.84 -30.33 -28.59
C ASP A 424 26.27 -31.65 -27.92
N GLU A 425 27.44 -31.68 -27.27
CA GLU A 425 27.93 -32.84 -26.49
C GLU A 425 26.90 -33.32 -25.45
N LYS A 426 26.15 -32.38 -24.84
CA LYS A 426 25.07 -32.72 -23.91
C LYS A 426 23.95 -33.52 -24.58
N ARG A 427 23.70 -33.31 -25.88
CA ARG A 427 22.71 -34.06 -26.67
C ARG A 427 23.17 -35.49 -26.90
N GLN A 428 24.45 -35.69 -27.24
CA GLN A 428 25.02 -37.03 -27.45
C GLN A 428 24.95 -37.86 -26.16
N ARG A 429 25.35 -37.28 -25.02
CA ARG A 429 25.22 -37.93 -23.70
C ARG A 429 23.78 -38.27 -23.36
N ARG A 430 22.84 -37.35 -23.61
CA ARG A 430 21.41 -37.56 -23.35
C ARG A 430 20.80 -38.63 -24.28
N LYS A 431 21.23 -38.71 -25.54
CA LYS A 431 20.80 -39.74 -26.50
C LYS A 431 21.31 -41.12 -26.07
N ALA A 432 22.59 -41.23 -25.71
CA ALA A 432 23.18 -42.46 -25.17
C ALA A 432 22.46 -42.94 -23.90
N GLN A 433 22.13 -42.04 -22.97
CA GLN A 433 21.35 -42.39 -21.77
C GLN A 433 19.93 -42.88 -22.09
N LEU A 434 19.28 -42.30 -23.11
CA LEU A 434 17.94 -42.72 -23.53
C LEU A 434 17.97 -44.10 -24.20
N GLU A 435 18.97 -44.36 -25.05
CA GLU A 435 19.19 -45.66 -25.68
C GLU A 435 19.52 -46.74 -24.65
N ALA A 436 20.39 -46.45 -23.68
CA ALA A 436 20.67 -47.34 -22.55
C ALA A 436 19.41 -47.64 -21.72
N GLN A 437 18.56 -46.64 -21.48
CA GLN A 437 17.27 -46.86 -20.81
C GLN A 437 16.30 -47.71 -21.64
N GLU A 438 16.29 -47.58 -22.97
CA GLU A 438 15.44 -48.39 -23.84
C GLU A 438 15.93 -49.84 -23.90
N GLN A 439 17.23 -50.06 -23.97
CA GLN A 439 17.84 -51.39 -23.86
C GLN A 439 17.59 -52.03 -22.49
N ALA A 440 17.70 -51.27 -21.39
CA ALA A 440 17.39 -51.77 -20.06
C ALA A 440 15.90 -52.13 -19.92
N LYS A 441 15.00 -51.37 -20.55
CA LYS A 441 13.56 -51.67 -20.59
C LYS A 441 13.24 -52.86 -21.49
N SER A 442 13.91 -53.02 -22.62
CA SER A 442 13.72 -54.19 -23.49
C SER A 442 14.18 -55.44 -22.75
N LYS A 443 15.36 -55.43 -22.12
CA LYS A 443 15.86 -56.52 -21.25
C LYS A 443 14.91 -56.84 -20.11
N LYS A 444 14.32 -55.83 -19.45
CA LYS A 444 13.29 -56.06 -18.42
C LYS A 444 11.99 -56.63 -18.98
N ARG A 445 11.61 -56.31 -20.23
CA ARG A 445 10.43 -56.87 -20.89
C ARG A 445 10.66 -58.31 -21.34
N THR A 446 11.84 -58.62 -21.87
CA THR A 446 12.22 -59.99 -22.23
C THR A 446 12.32 -60.87 -20.98
N ASN A 447 12.96 -60.40 -19.90
CA ASN A 447 13.03 -61.16 -18.65
C ASN A 447 11.66 -61.35 -17.96
N ARG A 448 10.70 -60.43 -18.18
CA ARG A 448 9.32 -60.61 -17.71
C ARG A 448 8.53 -61.60 -18.56
N ALA A 449 8.82 -61.70 -19.85
CA ALA A 449 8.18 -62.64 -20.77
C ALA A 449 8.75 -64.06 -20.63
N SER A 450 10.02 -64.19 -20.25
CA SER A 450 10.72 -65.48 -20.11
C SER A 450 10.63 -66.11 -18.72
N GLY A 451 9.67 -65.70 -17.87
CA GLY A 451 9.40 -66.36 -16.60
C GLY A 451 10.63 -66.57 -15.70
N GLY A 452 11.24 -65.48 -15.21
CA GLY A 452 12.03 -65.51 -13.97
C GLY A 452 13.10 -66.59 -13.81
N ALA A 453 13.98 -66.78 -14.80
CA ALA A 453 15.27 -67.42 -14.58
C ALA A 453 16.35 -66.33 -14.45
N GLY A 454 17.01 -66.25 -13.29
CA GLY A 454 18.17 -65.39 -13.09
C GLY A 454 19.26 -65.79 -14.07
N ALA A 455 19.68 -64.87 -14.94
CA ALA A 455 20.77 -65.12 -15.88
C ALA A 455 22.09 -65.32 -15.11
N PRO A 456 22.92 -66.31 -15.47
CA PRO A 456 24.25 -66.47 -14.87
C PRO A 456 25.13 -65.25 -15.16
N PRO A 457 26.13 -64.94 -14.30
CA PRO A 457 27.04 -63.83 -14.53
C PRO A 457 27.71 -63.99 -15.89
N LYS A 458 27.74 -62.90 -16.67
CA LYS A 458 28.37 -62.91 -18.00
C LYS A 458 29.83 -63.37 -17.87
N PRO A 459 30.31 -64.29 -18.72
CA PRO A 459 31.73 -64.60 -18.81
C PRO A 459 32.51 -63.35 -19.24
N TYR A 460 33.69 -63.17 -18.66
CA TYR A 460 34.59 -62.05 -18.92
C TYR A 460 34.95 -62.00 -20.42
N ASP A 461 34.58 -60.91 -21.10
CA ASP A 461 34.97 -60.65 -22.49
C ASP A 461 36.24 -59.78 -22.47
N PRO A 462 37.37 -60.22 -23.08
CA PRO A 462 38.58 -59.42 -23.19
C PRO A 462 38.39 -58.05 -23.85
N LEU A 463 37.29 -57.85 -24.58
CA LEU A 463 36.92 -56.57 -25.20
C LEU A 463 36.31 -55.56 -24.20
N ASP A 464 35.80 -56.00 -23.05
CA ASP A 464 35.22 -55.12 -22.03
C ASP A 464 36.28 -54.19 -21.40
N ARG A 465 37.57 -54.50 -21.51
CA ARG A 465 38.68 -53.64 -21.05
C ARG A 465 38.86 -52.36 -21.87
N PHE A 466 38.30 -52.32 -23.08
CA PHE A 466 38.40 -51.16 -23.99
C PHE A 466 37.18 -50.24 -23.92
N VAL A 467 36.17 -50.58 -23.10
CA VAL A 467 34.98 -49.75 -22.88
C VAL A 467 35.23 -48.83 -21.69
N ALA A 468 35.15 -47.52 -21.91
CA ALA A 468 35.36 -46.53 -20.85
C ALA A 468 34.38 -46.76 -19.68
N PRO A 469 34.84 -46.72 -18.41
CA PRO A 469 33.98 -46.91 -17.26
C PRO A 469 32.88 -45.84 -17.22
N PRO A 470 31.65 -46.19 -16.76
CA PRO A 470 30.56 -45.22 -16.68
C PRO A 470 30.94 -44.09 -15.72
N ALA A 471 30.76 -42.84 -16.17
CA ALA A 471 30.99 -41.66 -15.35
C ALA A 471 30.22 -41.76 -14.01
N PRO A 472 30.84 -41.38 -12.88
CA PRO A 472 30.19 -41.47 -11.57
C PRO A 472 28.89 -40.68 -11.58
N ALA A 473 27.84 -41.27 -11.00
CA ALA A 473 26.55 -40.61 -10.84
C ALA A 473 26.75 -39.32 -10.03
N PRO A 474 26.12 -38.19 -10.40
CA PRO A 474 26.17 -36.99 -9.58
C PRO A 474 25.55 -37.31 -8.22
N GLY A 475 26.37 -37.18 -7.17
CA GLY A 475 25.95 -37.30 -5.77
C GLY A 475 24.98 -36.22 -5.35
#